data_AF-A0A8S0PL53-F1
#
_entry.id   AF-A0A8S0PL53-F1
#
_cell.length_a   1.000
_cell.length_b   1.000
_cell.length_c   1.000
_cell.angle_alpha   90.00
_cell.angle_beta   90.00
_cell.angle_gamma   90.00
#
_symmetry.space_group_name_H-M   'P 1'
#
loop_
_entity.id
_entity.type
_entity.pdbx_description
1 polymer ?
#
loop_
_entity_poly.entity_id
_entity_poly.type
_entity_poly.pdbx_seq_one_letter_code
_entity_poly.pdbx_strand_id
1 'polypeptide(L)'
;MNKTYHWFNIVVYIKGELYPHNMKEERDIIGSRKGGSILITLQYIISWPFNMEEERDFFLFYVLAIAAIYVILYFLLFSYKSKENNVKLPRGKFGWPIIGETLDFFLSNKRGHPEKFVVDRMKNYSSEVFKTSLIGEKMAIFCGHSGNKFIFSNENKLVKSWLPQSMRKVLCISESNTKLRNNLSDFLKPEALKMYIHVMDYYVRQHLDHEWAPNQTLKVYPLAKKFTFSLICRLFLGIEDPTQMAKLVDQFALVTAGLLSVPINLPGTAFNTAIKASQFIRKELRKIIRQQRDYLSEKKKDSETINHFLAHILFATGDDSKFTSEDEIASILLVFLVAGHDTTASLITSLVYYLADNPQKRRRSQNLKDPKNC
;
A
#
# COMPACT_ATOMS: atom_id res chain seq x y z
N MET A 1 -28.54 21.42 -1.62
CA MET A 1 -28.49 20.13 -2.35
C MET A 1 -27.27 19.36 -1.85
N ASN A 2 -27.45 18.52 -0.83
CA ASN A 2 -26.38 17.82 -0.13
C ASN A 2 -25.93 16.61 -0.92
N LYS A 3 -24.68 16.59 -1.40
CA LYS A 3 -24.04 15.38 -1.91
C LYS A 3 -23.40 14.64 -0.75
N THR A 4 -24.05 13.58 -0.31
CA THR A 4 -23.47 12.55 0.55
C THR A 4 -22.34 11.87 -0.24
N TYR A 5 -21.08 12.07 0.19
CA TYR A 5 -19.94 11.42 -0.41
C TYR A 5 -19.95 9.93 -0.04
N HIS A 6 -20.33 9.08 -1.00
CA HIS A 6 -20.14 7.64 -0.90
C HIS A 6 -18.68 7.32 -1.18
N TRP A 7 -17.93 6.96 -0.13
CA TRP A 7 -16.57 6.45 -0.27
C TRP A 7 -16.63 5.11 -1.01
N PHE A 8 -16.14 5.09 -2.24
CA PHE A 8 -15.97 3.85 -3.00
C PHE A 8 -14.74 3.11 -2.50
N ASN A 9 -14.96 1.93 -1.91
CA ASN A 9 -13.98 0.86 -1.91
C ASN A 9 -13.80 0.42 -3.37
N ILE A 10 -12.73 0.89 -4.02
CA ILE A 10 -12.37 0.37 -5.34
C ILE A 10 -11.67 -0.96 -5.10
N VAL A 11 -12.43 -2.05 -5.25
CA VAL A 11 -11.88 -3.40 -5.34
C VAL A 11 -11.34 -3.57 -6.75
N VAL A 12 -10.03 -3.39 -6.89
CA VAL A 12 -9.31 -3.72 -8.12
C VAL A 12 -9.03 -5.23 -8.12
N TYR A 13 -9.49 -5.95 -9.13
CA TYR A 13 -9.18 -7.37 -9.30
C TYR A 13 -8.84 -7.74 -10.75
N ILE A 14 -7.64 -8.30 -11.00
CA ILE A 14 -7.33 -9.14 -12.18
C ILE A 14 -6.23 -10.16 -11.85
N LYS A 15 -6.50 -11.44 -12.09
CA LYS A 15 -5.89 -12.28 -13.17
C LYS A 15 -6.54 -13.67 -13.15
N GLY A 16 -7.36 -13.98 -14.15
CA GLY A 16 -7.81 -15.35 -14.42
C GLY A 16 -6.87 -16.00 -15.43
N GLU A 17 -5.92 -16.81 -14.95
CA GLU A 17 -5.27 -17.81 -15.80
C GLU A 17 -6.00 -19.13 -15.60
N LEU A 18 -6.85 -19.48 -16.57
CA LEU A 18 -7.29 -20.85 -16.76
C LEU A 18 -6.07 -21.64 -17.22
N TYR A 19 -5.52 -22.49 -16.34
CA TYR A 19 -4.47 -23.44 -16.69
C TYR A 19 -4.99 -24.49 -17.67
N PRO A 20 -4.25 -24.80 -18.75
CA PRO A 20 -4.25 -26.14 -19.32
C PRO A 20 -3.09 -26.97 -18.73
N HIS A 21 -3.42 -28.20 -18.37
CA HIS A 21 -2.51 -29.27 -17.97
C HIS A 21 -1.62 -29.71 -19.14
N ASN A 22 -0.39 -30.15 -18.81
CA ASN A 22 0.57 -30.97 -19.58
C ASN A 22 1.31 -30.32 -20.77
N MET A 23 2.64 -30.18 -20.68
CA MET A 23 3.58 -31.16 -21.28
C MET A 23 5.05 -30.90 -20.89
N LYS A 24 5.82 -31.98 -20.97
CA LYS A 24 7.19 -32.24 -20.51
C LYS A 24 8.31 -31.54 -21.29
N GLU A 25 9.45 -31.43 -20.59
CA GLU A 25 10.86 -31.59 -21.02
C GLU A 25 11.36 -30.98 -22.34
N GLU A 26 12.42 -30.17 -22.25
CA GLU A 26 13.72 -30.55 -22.83
C GLU A 26 14.89 -29.70 -22.29
N ARG A 27 16.07 -30.32 -22.24
CA ARG A 27 17.34 -29.88 -21.65
C ARG A 27 18.33 -29.40 -22.72
N ASP A 28 19.25 -28.55 -22.27
CA ASP A 28 20.63 -28.30 -22.75
C ASP A 28 20.90 -27.65 -24.12
N ILE A 29 21.75 -26.60 -24.11
CA ILE A 29 23.15 -26.63 -24.62
C ILE A 29 23.85 -25.30 -24.26
N ILE A 30 24.98 -25.40 -23.57
CA ILE A 30 26.01 -24.36 -23.41
C ILE A 30 27.00 -24.50 -24.57
N GLY A 31 27.37 -23.40 -25.21
CA GLY A 31 28.38 -23.39 -26.28
C GLY A 31 29.01 -22.01 -26.50
N SER A 32 30.21 -21.85 -25.95
CA SER A 32 31.17 -20.74 -26.07
C SER A 32 31.54 -20.33 -27.51
N ARG A 33 31.71 -19.02 -27.79
CA ARG A 33 33.02 -18.42 -28.17
C ARG A 33 33.00 -16.94 -28.62
N LYS A 34 34.11 -16.28 -28.22
CA LYS A 34 34.89 -15.19 -28.84
C LYS A 34 34.51 -13.73 -28.57
N GLY A 35 35.37 -13.10 -27.75
CA GLY A 35 35.58 -11.67 -27.71
C GLY A 35 36.53 -11.15 -28.78
N GLY A 36 36.73 -9.83 -28.75
CA GLY A 36 37.71 -9.10 -29.54
C GLY A 36 37.08 -8.04 -30.43
N SER A 37 36.68 -6.89 -29.85
CA SER A 37 36.42 -5.64 -30.59
C SER A 37 36.21 -4.39 -29.71
N ILE A 38 36.02 -4.51 -28.39
CA ILE A 38 35.56 -3.37 -27.57
C ILE A 38 36.71 -2.50 -27.00
N LEU A 39 37.97 -2.96 -27.01
CA LEU A 39 39.05 -2.23 -26.34
C LEU A 39 39.71 -1.11 -27.16
N ILE A 40 39.47 -1.00 -28.48
CA ILE A 40 40.18 -0.02 -29.32
C ILE A 40 39.45 1.34 -29.38
N THR A 41 38.16 1.40 -29.03
CA THR A 41 37.37 2.63 -29.13
C THR A 41 37.44 3.54 -27.89
N LEU A 42 37.95 3.07 -26.75
CA LEU A 42 37.97 3.86 -25.51
C LEU A 42 39.18 4.80 -25.39
N GLN A 43 40.23 4.62 -26.19
CA GLN A 43 41.46 5.41 -26.05
C GLN A 43 41.43 6.76 -26.81
N TYR A 44 40.49 6.94 -27.75
CA TYR A 44 40.34 8.19 -28.52
C TYR A 44 39.44 9.23 -27.85
N ILE A 45 38.64 8.85 -26.86
CA ILE A 45 37.67 9.76 -26.22
C ILE A 45 38.33 10.65 -25.14
N ILE A 46 39.52 10.28 -24.64
CA ILE A 46 40.13 10.92 -23.46
C ILE A 46 41.05 12.11 -23.81
N SER A 47 41.36 12.36 -25.09
CA SER A 47 42.41 13.32 -25.50
C SER A 47 41.94 14.49 -26.37
N TRP A 48 40.65 14.87 -26.35
CA TRP A 48 40.17 16.09 -27.03
C TRP A 48 40.09 17.27 -26.04
N PRO A 49 40.58 18.48 -26.37
CA PRO A 49 40.63 19.59 -25.44
C PRO A 49 39.21 20.16 -25.29
N PHE A 50 38.57 19.84 -24.16
CA PHE A 50 37.18 20.18 -23.87
C PHE A 50 37.10 21.60 -23.29
N ASN A 51 36.49 22.54 -24.01
CA ASN A 51 36.24 23.91 -23.53
C ASN A 51 34.88 23.94 -22.81
N MET A 52 34.85 24.32 -21.52
CA MET A 52 34.01 23.68 -20.50
C MET A 52 32.61 24.30 -20.19
N GLU A 53 32.05 25.22 -20.99
CA GLU A 53 30.72 25.78 -20.68
C GLU A 53 29.70 25.75 -21.83
N GLU A 54 30.04 26.15 -23.06
CA GLU A 54 29.04 26.18 -24.16
C GLU A 54 28.72 24.80 -24.76
N GLU A 55 29.67 23.87 -24.79
CA GLU A 55 29.45 22.54 -25.41
C GLU A 55 28.66 21.57 -24.53
N ARG A 56 28.59 21.80 -23.21
CA ARG A 56 27.77 20.99 -22.30
C ARG A 56 26.30 21.04 -22.66
N ASP A 57 25.80 22.21 -23.05
CA ASP A 57 24.37 22.39 -23.33
C ASP A 57 23.97 21.67 -24.63
N PHE A 58 24.84 21.71 -25.64
CA PHE A 58 24.66 20.92 -26.86
C PHE A 58 24.74 19.41 -26.59
N PHE A 59 25.71 18.96 -25.79
CA PHE A 59 25.81 17.55 -25.40
C PHE A 59 24.57 17.08 -24.63
N LEU A 60 24.08 17.88 -23.67
CA LEU A 60 22.86 17.59 -22.92
C LEU A 60 21.65 17.53 -23.85
N PHE A 61 21.54 18.45 -24.81
CA PHE A 61 20.47 18.46 -25.81
C PHE A 61 20.48 17.21 -26.69
N TYR A 62 21.65 16.78 -27.18
CA TYR A 62 21.79 15.55 -27.96
C TYR A 62 21.43 14.30 -27.15
N VAL A 63 21.87 14.23 -25.90
CA VAL A 63 21.51 13.13 -24.98
C VAL A 63 19.99 13.09 -24.75
N LEU A 64 19.34 14.24 -24.54
CA LEU A 64 17.89 14.33 -24.38
C LEU A 64 17.14 13.96 -25.67
N ALA A 65 17.63 14.36 -26.84
CA ALA A 65 17.03 14.03 -28.13
C ALA A 65 17.12 12.53 -28.42
N ILE A 66 18.28 11.90 -28.19
CA ILE A 66 18.45 10.45 -28.33
C ILE A 66 17.57 9.69 -27.34
N ALA A 67 17.49 10.15 -26.09
CA ALA A 67 16.58 9.58 -25.10
C ALA A 67 15.11 9.68 -25.55
N ALA A 68 14.69 10.81 -26.11
CA ALA A 68 13.35 10.99 -26.65
C ALA A 68 13.05 10.04 -27.82
N ILE A 69 14.00 9.86 -28.74
CA ILE A 69 13.88 8.91 -29.86
C ILE A 69 13.76 7.47 -29.36
N TYR A 70 14.57 7.07 -28.37
CA TYR A 70 14.47 5.75 -27.75
C TYR A 70 13.13 5.53 -27.06
N VAL A 71 12.62 6.55 -26.36
CA VAL A 71 11.30 6.53 -25.73
C VAL A 71 10.21 6.36 -26.79
N ILE A 72 10.25 7.13 -27.88
CA ILE A 72 9.30 7.04 -28.99
C ILE A 72 9.35 5.65 -29.65
N LEU A 73 10.54 5.14 -29.96
CA LEU A 73 10.74 3.80 -30.52
C LEU A 73 10.22 2.71 -29.58
N TYR A 74 10.47 2.83 -28.27
CA TYR A 74 9.93 1.92 -27.27
C TYR A 74 8.39 1.97 -27.24
N PHE A 75 7.79 3.16 -27.29
CA PHE A 75 6.34 3.33 -27.34
C PHE A 75 5.74 2.72 -28.61
N LEU A 76 6.37 2.93 -29.78
CA LEU A 76 5.94 2.35 -31.05
C LEU A 76 6.03 0.82 -31.02
N LEU A 77 7.15 0.26 -30.56
CA LEU A 77 7.34 -1.19 -30.45
C LEU A 77 6.38 -1.83 -29.44
N PHE A 78 6.12 -1.16 -28.31
CA PHE A 78 5.17 -1.63 -27.30
C PHE A 78 3.73 -1.56 -27.82
N SER A 79 3.37 -0.51 -28.57
CA SER A 79 2.05 -0.39 -29.20
C SER A 79 1.82 -1.48 -30.26
N TYR A 80 2.86 -1.86 -30.99
CA TYR A 80 2.82 -2.91 -32.01
C TYR A 80 2.72 -4.32 -31.42
N LYS A 81 3.25 -4.53 -30.20
CA LYS A 81 3.26 -5.85 -29.53
C LYS A 81 1.93 -6.22 -28.85
N SER A 82 0.92 -5.36 -28.90
CA SER A 82 -0.41 -5.68 -28.36
C SER A 82 -1.20 -6.55 -29.35
N LYS A 83 -0.75 -7.79 -29.56
CA LYS A 83 -1.57 -8.85 -30.16
C LYS A 83 -2.77 -9.07 -29.22
N GLU A 84 -3.93 -8.55 -29.58
CA GLU A 84 -5.18 -8.89 -28.90
C GLU A 84 -5.43 -10.39 -29.15
N ASN A 85 -5.28 -11.20 -28.10
CA ASN A 85 -5.84 -12.55 -28.11
C ASN A 85 -7.36 -12.43 -28.33
N ASN A 86 -7.97 -13.40 -29.03
CA ASN A 86 -9.41 -13.50 -29.36
C ASN A 86 -10.37 -13.60 -28.13
N VAL A 87 -9.96 -13.12 -26.97
CA VAL A 87 -10.75 -13.11 -25.74
C VAL A 87 -11.70 -11.91 -25.77
N LYS A 88 -13.00 -12.18 -25.62
CA LYS A 88 -14.02 -11.13 -25.45
C LYS A 88 -13.82 -10.41 -24.11
N LEU A 89 -13.10 -9.29 -24.12
CA LEU A 89 -12.91 -8.44 -22.95
C LEU A 89 -14.09 -7.46 -22.78
N PRO A 90 -14.35 -6.98 -21.55
CA PRO A 90 -15.31 -5.89 -21.32
C PRO A 90 -14.98 -4.64 -22.15
N ARG A 91 -15.98 -3.82 -22.42
CA ARG A 91 -15.79 -2.50 -23.07
C ARG A 91 -14.93 -1.60 -22.19
N GLY A 92 -14.18 -0.68 -22.80
CA GLY A 92 -13.27 0.23 -22.08
C GLY A 92 -11.93 0.40 -22.79
N LYS A 93 -11.01 1.15 -22.18
CA LYS A 93 -9.69 1.46 -22.75
C LYS A 93 -8.58 1.23 -21.72
N PHE A 94 -7.44 0.72 -22.17
CA PHE A 94 -6.28 0.58 -21.30
C PHE A 94 -5.49 1.88 -21.11
N GLY A 95 -5.78 2.96 -21.85
CA GLY A 95 -5.09 4.24 -21.70
C GLY A 95 -3.65 4.21 -22.23
N TRP A 96 -2.80 5.06 -21.66
CA TRP A 96 -1.41 5.24 -22.09
C TRP A 96 -0.55 3.99 -21.81
N PRO A 97 0.50 3.72 -22.60
CA PRO A 97 1.39 2.61 -22.29
C PRO A 97 2.08 2.81 -20.94
N ILE A 98 2.28 1.70 -20.21
CA ILE A 98 2.79 1.65 -18.82
C ILE A 98 1.85 2.29 -17.79
N ILE A 99 1.50 3.57 -17.89
CA ILE A 99 0.73 4.28 -16.85
C ILE A 99 -0.78 4.12 -16.98
N GLY A 100 -1.30 3.65 -18.11
CA GLY A 100 -2.71 3.45 -18.34
C GLY A 100 -3.56 4.71 -18.19
N GLU A 101 -4.63 4.62 -17.41
CA GLU A 101 -5.52 5.72 -17.03
C GLU A 101 -5.22 6.26 -15.62
N THR A 102 -4.09 5.87 -15.03
CA THR A 102 -3.72 6.16 -13.63
C THR A 102 -3.72 7.65 -13.29
N LEU A 103 -3.24 8.50 -14.22
CA LEU A 103 -3.23 9.94 -14.00
C LEU A 103 -4.64 10.51 -13.89
N ASP A 104 -5.56 10.12 -14.79
CA ASP A 104 -6.95 10.59 -14.74
C ASP A 104 -7.66 10.14 -13.46
N PHE A 105 -7.39 8.91 -13.02
CA PHE A 105 -7.86 8.37 -11.76
C PHE A 105 -7.40 9.21 -10.56
N PHE A 106 -6.09 9.47 -10.44
CA PHE A 106 -5.55 10.26 -9.33
C PHE A 106 -5.92 11.74 -9.39
N LEU A 107 -5.99 12.34 -10.59
CA LEU A 107 -6.38 13.73 -10.76
C LEU A 107 -7.84 13.96 -10.37
N SER A 108 -8.74 13.03 -10.70
CA SER A 108 -10.13 13.05 -10.26
C SER A 108 -10.23 13.06 -8.74
N ASN A 109 -9.46 12.19 -8.07
CA ASN A 109 -9.38 12.15 -6.60
C ASN A 109 -8.81 13.46 -6.02
N LYS A 110 -7.70 13.98 -6.56
CA LYS A 110 -7.08 15.24 -6.10
C LYS A 110 -7.99 16.46 -6.27
N ARG A 111 -8.88 16.45 -7.26
CA ARG A 111 -9.87 17.51 -7.50
C ARG A 111 -11.12 17.39 -6.63
N GLY A 112 -11.19 16.41 -5.72
CA GLY A 112 -12.33 16.20 -4.82
C GLY A 112 -13.51 15.46 -5.47
N HIS A 113 -13.28 14.76 -6.58
CA HIS A 113 -14.29 13.97 -7.30
C HIS A 113 -13.80 12.53 -7.52
N PRO A 114 -13.52 11.76 -6.44
CA PRO A 114 -13.00 10.39 -6.56
C PRO A 114 -13.91 9.46 -7.38
N GLU A 115 -15.22 9.68 -7.35
CA GLU A 115 -16.22 8.90 -8.07
C GLU A 115 -16.21 9.13 -9.58
N LYS A 116 -15.76 10.32 -10.02
CA LYS A 116 -15.87 10.78 -11.41
C LYS A 116 -15.24 9.79 -12.39
N PHE A 117 -14.07 9.27 -12.06
CA PHE A 117 -13.36 8.31 -12.92
C PHE A 117 -14.26 7.11 -13.26
N VAL A 118 -14.88 6.51 -12.25
CA VAL A 118 -15.73 5.32 -12.38
C VAL A 118 -17.05 5.69 -13.05
N VAL A 119 -17.70 6.78 -12.61
CA VAL A 119 -18.99 7.24 -13.15
C VAL A 119 -18.91 7.54 -14.65
N ASP A 120 -17.86 8.26 -15.09
CA ASP A 120 -17.69 8.59 -16.50
C ASP A 120 -17.50 7.32 -17.35
N ARG A 121 -16.83 6.30 -16.82
CA ARG A 121 -16.58 5.02 -17.52
C ARG A 121 -17.80 4.12 -17.52
N MET A 122 -18.59 4.14 -16.45
CA MET A 122 -19.90 3.50 -16.42
C MET A 122 -20.82 4.06 -17.51
N LYS A 123 -20.84 5.39 -17.67
CA LYS A 123 -21.65 6.07 -18.68
C LYS A 123 -21.16 5.80 -20.11
N ASN A 124 -19.85 5.82 -20.33
CA ASN A 124 -19.27 5.76 -21.68
C ASN A 124 -19.04 4.34 -22.20
N TYR A 125 -18.89 3.35 -21.32
CA TYR A 125 -18.50 1.98 -21.71
C TYR A 125 -19.52 0.93 -21.31
N SER A 126 -19.84 0.82 -20.01
CA SER A 126 -20.76 -0.18 -19.47
C SER A 126 -21.07 0.12 -18.00
N SER A 127 -22.35 0.10 -17.63
CA SER A 127 -22.81 0.29 -16.24
C SER A 127 -22.49 -0.88 -15.31
N GLU A 128 -22.09 -2.05 -15.85
CA GLU A 128 -21.84 -3.26 -15.08
C GLU A 128 -20.35 -3.57 -14.90
N VAL A 129 -19.59 -3.52 -16.00
CA VAL A 129 -18.16 -3.86 -15.99
C VAL A 129 -17.42 -3.22 -17.16
N PHE A 130 -16.27 -2.63 -16.89
CA PHE A 130 -15.41 -2.06 -17.93
C PHE A 130 -13.93 -2.41 -17.73
N LYS A 131 -13.16 -2.46 -18.82
CA LYS A 131 -11.70 -2.65 -18.80
C LYS A 131 -10.97 -1.31 -18.66
N THR A 132 -9.90 -1.29 -17.86
CA THR A 132 -8.99 -0.15 -17.69
C THR A 132 -7.58 -0.62 -17.37
N SER A 133 -6.61 0.29 -17.26
CA SER A 133 -5.29 0.01 -16.70
C SER A 133 -4.96 1.06 -15.64
N LEU A 134 -4.69 0.63 -14.41
CA LEU A 134 -4.30 1.50 -13.31
C LEU A 134 -3.04 0.96 -12.64
N ILE A 135 -2.13 1.85 -12.27
CA ILE A 135 -0.90 1.55 -11.52
C ILE A 135 -0.02 0.50 -12.23
N GLY A 136 0.00 0.53 -13.58
CA GLY A 136 0.76 -0.44 -14.38
C GLY A 136 0.05 -1.76 -14.67
N GLU A 137 -1.17 -1.94 -14.17
CA GLU A 137 -1.86 -3.22 -14.19
C GLU A 137 -3.16 -3.11 -15.01
N LYS A 138 -3.32 -4.00 -15.99
CA LYS A 138 -4.59 -4.12 -16.72
C LYS A 138 -5.64 -4.71 -15.78
N MET A 139 -6.80 -4.08 -15.69
CA MET A 139 -7.88 -4.47 -14.77
C MET A 139 -9.29 -4.38 -15.37
N ALA A 140 -10.23 -5.11 -14.77
CA ALA A 140 -11.67 -4.98 -15.03
C ALA A 140 -12.32 -4.46 -13.74
N ILE A 141 -13.08 -3.36 -13.85
CA ILE A 141 -13.79 -2.76 -12.72
C ILE A 141 -15.25 -3.20 -12.80
N PHE A 142 -15.67 -3.98 -11.81
CA PHE A 142 -17.06 -4.37 -11.60
C PHE A 142 -17.78 -3.26 -10.86
N CYS A 143 -18.92 -2.84 -11.38
CA CYS A 143 -19.62 -1.64 -10.94
C CYS A 143 -20.89 -1.98 -10.17
N GLY A 144 -21.25 -1.09 -9.24
CA GLY A 144 -22.48 -1.19 -8.47
C GLY A 144 -22.52 -2.36 -7.48
N HIS A 145 -23.68 -2.51 -6.84
CA HIS A 145 -23.88 -3.53 -5.81
C HIS A 145 -23.77 -4.96 -6.35
N SER A 146 -24.32 -5.23 -7.54
CA SER A 146 -24.27 -6.56 -8.17
C SER A 146 -22.83 -6.98 -8.47
N GLY A 147 -22.01 -6.09 -9.04
CA GLY A 147 -20.60 -6.34 -9.30
C GLY A 147 -19.80 -6.60 -8.02
N ASN A 148 -19.99 -5.77 -6.99
CA ASN A 148 -19.34 -5.98 -5.70
C ASN A 148 -19.75 -7.32 -5.07
N LYS A 149 -21.04 -7.64 -5.06
CA LYS A 149 -21.55 -8.92 -4.51
C LYS A 149 -20.97 -10.10 -5.26
N PHE A 150 -20.88 -10.03 -6.59
CA PHE A 150 -20.27 -11.08 -7.42
C PHE A 150 -18.82 -11.33 -7.00
N ILE A 151 -18.00 -10.29 -6.87
CA ILE A 151 -16.59 -10.42 -6.48
C ILE A 151 -16.48 -11.00 -5.07
N PHE A 152 -17.14 -10.41 -4.07
CA PHE A 152 -17.01 -10.84 -2.68
C PHE A 152 -17.60 -12.23 -2.39
N SER A 153 -18.62 -12.67 -3.13
CA SER A 153 -19.26 -13.98 -2.92
C SER A 153 -18.53 -15.13 -3.61
N ASN A 154 -17.57 -14.83 -4.50
CA ASN A 154 -16.84 -15.81 -5.31
C ASN A 154 -15.33 -15.86 -4.99
N GLU A 155 -14.91 -15.34 -3.83
CA GLU A 155 -13.55 -15.45 -3.34
C GLU A 155 -13.12 -16.93 -3.21
N ASN A 156 -11.92 -17.25 -3.71
CA ASN A 156 -11.35 -18.58 -3.89
C ASN A 156 -12.17 -19.55 -4.78
N LYS A 157 -13.21 -19.06 -5.47
CA LYS A 157 -14.02 -19.84 -6.43
C LYS A 157 -13.79 -19.41 -7.88
N LEU A 158 -14.04 -18.11 -8.15
CA LEU A 158 -13.86 -17.50 -9.48
C LEU A 158 -12.81 -16.37 -9.45
N VAL A 159 -12.58 -15.80 -8.27
CA VAL A 159 -11.60 -14.73 -8.02
C VAL A 159 -10.82 -15.07 -6.75
N LYS A 160 -9.62 -14.51 -6.59
CA LYS A 160 -8.71 -14.76 -5.45
C LYS A 160 -7.93 -13.51 -5.08
N SER A 161 -8.18 -12.89 -3.93
CA SER A 161 -7.48 -11.71 -3.40
C SER A 161 -6.07 -11.49 -3.94
N TRP A 162 -5.88 -10.33 -4.58
CA TRP A 162 -4.65 -9.94 -5.25
C TRP A 162 -4.24 -8.54 -4.81
N LEU A 163 -2.93 -8.28 -4.81
CA LEU A 163 -2.36 -6.97 -4.52
C LEU A 163 -1.52 -6.49 -5.69
N PRO A 164 -1.62 -5.19 -6.07
CA PRO A 164 -0.75 -4.59 -7.07
C PRO A 164 0.73 -4.83 -6.78
N GLN A 165 1.53 -4.93 -7.85
CA GLN A 165 2.99 -5.09 -7.71
C GLN A 165 3.62 -4.00 -6.85
N SER A 166 3.09 -2.78 -6.92
CA SER A 166 3.53 -1.65 -6.10
C SER A 166 3.40 -1.95 -4.61
N MET A 167 2.21 -2.38 -4.18
CA MET A 167 1.92 -2.75 -2.79
C MET A 167 2.75 -3.95 -2.35
N ARG A 168 2.84 -5.02 -3.17
CA ARG A 168 3.61 -6.21 -2.80
C ARG A 168 5.09 -5.91 -2.56
N LYS A 169 5.70 -5.08 -3.42
CA LYS A 169 7.11 -4.70 -3.30
C LYS A 169 7.36 -3.75 -2.13
N VAL A 170 6.52 -2.72 -1.97
CA VAL A 170 6.66 -1.76 -0.85
C VAL A 170 6.43 -2.45 0.49
N LEU A 171 5.40 -3.29 0.62
CA LEU A 171 5.09 -3.99 1.88
C LEU A 171 5.90 -5.29 2.06
N CYS A 172 6.69 -5.70 1.07
CA CYS A 172 7.49 -6.92 1.09
C CYS A 172 6.65 -8.19 1.40
N ILE A 173 5.48 -8.29 0.80
CA ILE A 173 4.56 -9.41 1.02
C ILE A 173 5.00 -10.62 0.17
N SER A 174 5.37 -11.72 0.84
CA SER A 174 5.60 -13.04 0.24
C SER A 174 4.36 -13.95 0.36
N GLU A 175 4.39 -15.11 -0.30
CA GLU A 175 3.34 -16.13 -0.13
C GLU A 175 3.32 -16.71 1.30
N SER A 176 4.48 -16.84 1.94
CA SER A 176 4.60 -17.25 3.35
C SER A 176 3.92 -16.26 4.31
N ASN A 177 4.08 -14.95 4.06
CA ASN A 177 3.38 -13.90 4.83
C ASN A 177 1.86 -14.03 4.75
N THR A 178 1.31 -14.59 3.67
CA THR A 178 -0.14 -14.76 3.51
C THR A 178 -0.68 -15.86 4.41
N LYS A 179 0.06 -16.96 4.57
CA LYS A 179 -0.30 -18.04 5.51
C LYS A 179 -0.23 -17.56 6.95
N LEU A 180 0.86 -16.88 7.32
CA LEU A 180 1.03 -16.34 8.66
C LEU A 180 -0.05 -15.29 8.98
N ARG A 181 -0.39 -14.41 8.02
CA ARG A 181 -1.49 -13.45 8.18
C ARG A 181 -2.84 -14.12 8.45
N ASN A 182 -3.15 -15.25 7.80
CA ASN A 182 -4.40 -15.97 8.04
C ASN A 182 -4.46 -16.54 9.47
N ASN A 183 -3.33 -17.03 9.98
CA ASN A 183 -3.21 -17.52 11.36
C ASN A 183 -3.29 -16.39 12.40
N LEU A 184 -2.99 -15.15 12.02
CA LEU A 184 -3.03 -13.98 12.91
C LEU A 184 -4.40 -13.30 13.00
N SER A 185 -5.43 -13.84 12.33
CA SER A 185 -6.80 -13.34 12.44
C SER A 185 -7.38 -13.49 13.85
N ASP A 186 -6.83 -14.40 14.66
CA ASP A 186 -7.22 -14.62 16.05
C ASP A 186 -7.03 -13.38 16.93
N PHE A 187 -6.06 -12.53 16.61
CA PHE A 187 -5.84 -11.27 17.31
C PHE A 187 -6.97 -10.25 17.13
N LEU A 188 -7.71 -10.37 16.02
CA LEU A 188 -8.84 -9.49 15.71
C LEU A 188 -10.17 -10.10 16.15
N LYS A 189 -10.16 -11.24 16.85
CA LYS A 189 -11.37 -11.83 17.43
C LYS A 189 -11.90 -10.97 18.58
N PRO A 190 -13.23 -10.96 18.81
CA PRO A 190 -13.85 -10.14 19.86
C PRO A 190 -13.21 -10.31 21.24
N GLU A 191 -12.79 -11.51 21.60
CA GLU A 191 -12.17 -11.83 22.89
C GLU A 191 -10.83 -11.11 23.06
N ALA A 192 -9.96 -11.18 22.06
CA ALA A 192 -8.68 -10.47 22.04
C ALA A 192 -8.90 -8.95 22.00
N LEU A 193 -9.88 -8.47 21.22
CA LEU A 193 -10.18 -7.05 21.11
C LEU A 193 -10.63 -6.41 22.42
N LYS A 194 -11.36 -7.15 23.28
CA LYS A 194 -11.76 -6.66 24.61
C LYS A 194 -10.57 -6.27 25.48
N MET A 195 -9.45 -6.98 25.34
CA MET A 195 -8.23 -6.68 26.09
C MET A 195 -7.62 -5.33 25.69
N TYR A 196 -7.88 -4.83 24.48
CA TYR A 196 -7.37 -3.53 24.03
C TYR A 196 -8.27 -2.35 24.40
N ILE A 197 -9.52 -2.57 24.82
CA ILE A 197 -10.49 -1.49 25.05
C ILE A 197 -9.96 -0.49 26.09
N HIS A 198 -9.46 -0.98 27.23
CA HIS A 198 -8.96 -0.10 28.29
C HIS A 198 -7.72 0.70 27.84
N VAL A 199 -6.82 0.07 27.08
CA VAL A 199 -5.64 0.71 26.50
C VAL A 199 -6.05 1.78 25.49
N MET A 200 -7.00 1.47 24.60
CA MET A 200 -7.54 2.41 23.63
C MET A 200 -8.23 3.59 24.34
N ASP A 201 -9.09 3.35 25.33
CA ASP A 201 -9.79 4.40 26.08
C ASP A 201 -8.80 5.36 26.76
N TYR A 202 -7.78 4.81 27.43
CA TYR A 202 -6.71 5.60 28.05
C TYR A 202 -6.03 6.53 27.03
N TYR A 203 -5.57 6.00 25.90
CA TYR A 203 -4.87 6.81 24.89
C TYR A 203 -5.79 7.76 24.13
N VAL A 204 -7.06 7.42 23.95
CA VAL A 204 -8.07 8.34 23.38
C VAL A 204 -8.23 9.55 24.29
N ARG A 205 -8.43 9.35 25.60
CA ARG A 205 -8.61 10.46 26.56
C ARG A 205 -7.38 11.37 26.58
N GLN A 206 -6.20 10.79 26.73
CA GLN A 206 -4.93 11.52 26.67
C GLN A 206 -4.80 12.36 25.39
N HIS A 207 -5.15 11.80 24.23
CA HIS A 207 -5.09 12.53 22.97
C HIS A 207 -6.12 13.67 22.90
N LEU A 208 -7.35 13.44 23.38
CA LEU A 208 -8.38 14.47 23.44
C LEU A 208 -7.98 15.61 24.38
N ASP A 209 -7.46 15.30 25.57
CA ASP A 209 -7.11 16.29 26.60
C ASP A 209 -5.92 17.15 26.17
N HIS A 210 -4.92 16.57 25.51
CA HIS A 210 -3.71 17.30 25.13
C HIS A 210 -3.81 17.99 23.77
N GLU A 211 -4.52 17.42 22.80
CA GLU A 211 -4.48 17.90 21.41
C GLU A 211 -5.80 18.53 20.97
N TRP A 212 -6.94 18.16 21.57
CA TRP A 212 -8.27 18.64 21.16
C TRP A 212 -8.80 19.72 22.10
N ALA A 213 -8.89 19.43 23.41
CA ALA A 213 -9.49 20.30 24.40
C ALA A 213 -8.88 21.72 24.49
N PRO A 214 -7.54 21.90 24.37
CA PRO A 214 -6.94 23.23 24.45
C PRO A 214 -7.21 24.11 23.22
N ASN A 215 -7.72 23.55 22.13
CA ASN A 215 -7.80 24.22 20.83
C ASN A 215 -9.26 24.50 20.44
N GLN A 216 -9.60 25.76 20.21
CA GLN A 216 -10.95 26.15 19.79
C GLN A 216 -11.29 25.72 18.35
N THR A 217 -10.27 25.64 17.47
CA THR A 217 -10.42 25.23 16.07
C THR A 217 -9.44 24.11 15.76
N LEU A 218 -9.93 23.02 15.17
CA LEU A 218 -9.17 21.79 14.96
C LEU A 218 -9.09 21.41 13.49
N LYS A 219 -7.89 21.03 13.04
CA LYS A 219 -7.72 20.25 11.80
C LYS A 219 -7.80 18.77 12.17
N VAL A 220 -9.00 18.20 12.10
CA VAL A 220 -9.28 16.83 12.59
C VAL A 220 -8.45 15.77 11.89
N TYR A 221 -8.27 15.84 10.57
CA TYR A 221 -7.55 14.79 9.83
C TYR A 221 -6.09 14.62 10.26
N PRO A 222 -5.25 15.67 10.34
CA PRO A 222 -3.91 15.57 10.92
C PRO A 222 -3.87 14.97 12.33
N LEU A 223 -4.78 15.39 13.22
CA LEU A 223 -4.84 14.89 14.59
C LEU A 223 -5.25 13.42 14.64
N ALA A 224 -6.24 13.03 13.84
CA ALA A 224 -6.67 11.64 13.72
C ALA A 224 -5.54 10.75 13.20
N LYS A 225 -4.74 11.20 12.21
CA LYS A 225 -3.56 10.46 11.73
C LYS A 225 -2.50 10.32 12.83
N LYS A 226 -2.16 11.41 13.52
CA LYS A 226 -1.21 11.38 14.64
C LYS A 226 -1.66 10.40 15.72
N PHE A 227 -2.94 10.44 16.08
CA PHE A 227 -3.55 9.53 17.04
C PHE A 227 -3.47 8.07 16.60
N THR A 228 -3.96 7.73 15.40
CA THR A 228 -4.01 6.34 14.95
C THR A 228 -2.62 5.76 14.74
N PHE A 229 -1.63 6.57 14.34
CA PHE A 229 -0.24 6.12 14.21
C PHE A 229 0.32 5.76 15.59
N SER A 230 0.13 6.66 16.55
CA SER A 230 0.61 6.47 17.90
C SER A 230 -0.09 5.29 18.58
N LEU A 231 -1.39 5.10 18.34
CA LEU A 231 -2.16 3.98 18.87
C LEU A 231 -1.70 2.64 18.27
N ILE A 232 -1.50 2.56 16.95
CA ILE A 232 -1.06 1.32 16.32
C ILE A 232 0.38 0.95 16.74
N CYS A 233 1.28 1.92 16.89
CA CYS A 233 2.63 1.66 17.42
C CYS A 233 2.59 1.05 18.82
N ARG A 234 1.71 1.53 19.71
CA ARG A 234 1.56 0.97 21.06
C ARG A 234 0.94 -0.41 21.03
N LEU A 235 -0.23 -0.54 20.41
CA LEU A 235 -0.99 -1.80 20.42
C LEU A 235 -0.26 -2.92 19.67
N PHE A 236 0.46 -2.60 18.59
CA PHE A 236 1.04 -3.61 17.71
C PHE A 236 2.53 -3.86 17.97
N LEU A 237 3.28 -2.82 18.35
CA LEU A 237 4.73 -2.89 18.52
C LEU A 237 5.17 -2.78 19.98
N GLY A 238 4.28 -2.39 20.90
CA GLY A 238 4.64 -2.12 22.29
C GLY A 238 5.52 -0.87 22.48
N ILE A 239 5.53 0.05 21.50
CA ILE A 239 6.37 1.27 21.58
C ILE A 239 5.63 2.35 22.35
N GLU A 240 6.08 2.65 23.56
CA GLU A 240 5.54 3.77 24.35
C GLU A 240 6.31 5.08 24.14
N ASP A 241 7.62 5.00 23.86
CA ASP A 241 8.49 6.16 23.71
C ASP A 241 8.13 7.00 22.46
N PRO A 242 7.74 8.28 22.62
CA PRO A 242 7.47 9.18 21.52
C PRO A 242 8.66 9.38 20.57
N THR A 243 9.90 9.32 21.06
CA THR A 243 11.08 9.54 20.20
C THR A 243 11.29 8.38 19.24
N GLN A 244 11.04 7.15 19.69
CA GLN A 244 11.07 5.96 18.84
C GLN A 244 9.93 5.97 17.80
N MET A 245 8.72 6.41 18.17
CA MET A 245 7.61 6.61 17.21
C MET A 245 7.95 7.67 16.16
N ALA A 246 8.55 8.79 16.57
CA ALA A 246 8.94 9.88 15.68
C ALA A 246 9.94 9.43 14.60
N LYS A 247 10.84 8.49 14.91
CA LYS A 247 11.76 7.91 13.91
C LYS A 247 11.05 7.14 12.79
N LEU A 248 9.85 6.61 13.07
CA LEU A 248 9.09 5.80 12.11
C LEU A 248 8.12 6.63 11.27
N VAL A 249 7.55 7.70 11.83
CA VAL A 249 6.43 8.42 11.20
C VAL A 249 6.78 9.02 9.83
N ASP A 250 7.96 9.61 9.68
CA ASP A 250 8.38 10.25 8.43
C ASP A 250 8.59 9.21 7.32
N GLN A 251 9.27 8.11 7.65
CA GLN A 251 9.47 7.01 6.71
C GLN A 251 8.15 6.33 6.38
N PHE A 252 7.24 6.24 7.35
CA PHE A 252 5.92 5.66 7.15
C PHE A 252 5.06 6.52 6.20
N ALA A 253 5.17 7.84 6.25
CA ALA A 253 4.54 8.73 5.28
C ALA A 253 5.06 8.47 3.85
N LEU A 254 6.35 8.20 3.68
CA LEU A 254 6.93 7.84 2.38
C LEU A 254 6.44 6.47 1.89
N VAL A 255 6.33 5.49 2.78
CA VAL A 255 5.75 4.17 2.47
C VAL A 255 4.33 4.32 1.94
N THR A 256 3.45 4.99 2.69
CA THR A 256 2.04 5.17 2.33
C THR A 256 1.87 5.92 1.01
N ALA A 257 2.69 6.94 0.75
CA ALA A 257 2.69 7.68 -0.52
C ALA A 257 3.04 6.83 -1.74
N GLY A 258 3.87 5.78 -1.60
CA GLY A 258 4.28 4.93 -2.72
C GLY A 258 3.46 3.65 -2.92
N LEU A 259 2.54 3.30 -2.01
CA LEU A 259 1.75 2.06 -2.08
C LEU A 259 0.96 1.92 -3.39
N LEU A 260 0.32 3.00 -3.82
CA LEU A 260 -0.49 3.05 -5.03
C LEU A 260 0.19 3.82 -6.17
N SER A 261 1.52 3.95 -6.12
CA SER A 261 2.30 4.59 -7.19
C SER A 261 2.61 3.62 -8.33
N VAL A 262 2.78 4.15 -9.55
CA VAL A 262 3.21 3.34 -10.70
C VAL A 262 4.54 2.65 -10.36
N PRO A 263 4.70 1.34 -10.58
CA PRO A 263 5.83 0.54 -10.06
C PRO A 263 7.14 0.76 -10.84
N ILE A 264 7.55 2.02 -11.05
CA ILE A 264 8.78 2.43 -11.71
C ILE A 264 9.84 2.73 -10.64
N ASN A 265 10.80 1.82 -10.50
CA ASN A 265 11.84 1.89 -9.47
C ASN A 265 13.05 2.72 -9.93
N LEU A 266 12.85 4.02 -10.16
CA LEU A 266 13.90 4.96 -10.51
C LEU A 266 14.14 5.98 -9.38
N PRO A 267 15.37 6.47 -9.19
CA PRO A 267 15.63 7.53 -8.20
C PRO A 267 14.67 8.72 -8.38
N GLY A 268 14.13 9.23 -7.28
CA GLY A 268 13.17 10.34 -7.28
C GLY A 268 11.71 9.96 -7.48
N THR A 269 11.38 8.71 -7.84
CA THR A 269 9.97 8.28 -7.90
C THR A 269 9.42 7.99 -6.50
N ALA A 270 8.10 8.18 -6.33
CA ALA A 270 7.40 7.81 -5.10
C ALA A 270 7.58 6.31 -4.79
N PHE A 271 7.60 5.46 -5.81
CA PHE A 271 7.80 4.01 -5.66
C PHE A 271 9.19 3.67 -5.11
N ASN A 272 10.26 4.25 -5.69
CA ASN A 272 11.63 4.02 -5.20
C ASN A 272 11.80 4.53 -3.76
N THR A 273 11.25 5.71 -3.47
CA THR A 273 11.32 6.32 -2.14
C THR A 273 10.60 5.46 -1.11
N ALA A 274 9.42 4.92 -1.44
CA ALA A 274 8.68 4.02 -0.57
C ALA A 274 9.37 2.67 -0.34
N ILE A 275 10.07 2.12 -1.34
CA ILE A 275 10.88 0.90 -1.15
C ILE A 275 12.00 1.16 -0.13
N LYS A 276 12.73 2.28 -0.26
CA LYS A 276 13.81 2.64 0.67
C LYS A 276 13.28 2.89 2.08
N ALA A 277 12.16 3.61 2.20
CA ALA A 277 11.51 3.87 3.47
C ALA A 277 11.00 2.57 4.13
N SER A 278 10.44 1.64 3.34
CA SER A 278 10.05 0.31 3.80
C SER A 278 11.24 -0.48 4.35
N GLN A 279 12.37 -0.48 3.64
CA GLN A 279 13.60 -1.14 4.11
C GLN A 279 14.07 -0.55 5.44
N PHE A 280 14.02 0.77 5.60
CA PHE A 280 14.34 1.44 6.86
C PHE A 280 13.40 0.99 7.99
N ILE A 281 12.08 1.08 7.79
CA ILE A 281 11.12 0.69 8.83
C ILE A 281 11.29 -0.77 9.20
N ARG A 282 11.43 -1.67 8.22
CA ARG A 282 11.66 -3.10 8.48
C ARG A 282 12.94 -3.33 9.28
N LYS A 283 14.00 -2.55 9.05
CA LYS A 283 15.23 -2.61 9.86
C LYS A 283 14.98 -2.23 11.32
N GLU A 284 14.22 -1.17 11.57
CA GLU A 284 13.85 -0.79 12.95
C GLU A 284 12.90 -1.80 13.60
N LEU A 285 11.94 -2.34 12.84
CA LEU A 285 11.06 -3.40 13.31
C LEU A 285 11.81 -4.67 13.72
N ARG A 286 12.86 -5.07 12.99
CA ARG A 286 13.71 -6.20 13.41
C ARG A 286 14.36 -5.98 14.76
N LYS A 287 14.81 -4.75 15.06
CA LYS A 287 15.39 -4.44 16.38
C LYS A 287 14.36 -4.61 17.48
N ILE A 288 13.14 -4.10 17.25
CA ILE A 288 12.02 -4.23 18.19
C ILE A 288 11.66 -5.71 18.39
N ILE A 289 11.61 -6.50 17.31
CA ILE A 289 11.35 -7.95 17.36
C ILE A 289 12.39 -8.67 18.22
N ARG A 290 13.68 -8.36 18.04
CA ARG A 290 14.77 -8.95 18.83
C ARG A 290 14.66 -8.58 20.30
N GLN A 291 14.52 -7.29 20.61
CA GLN A 291 14.33 -6.80 21.98
C GLN A 291 13.14 -7.51 22.66
N GLN A 292 12.04 -7.68 21.94
CA GLN A 292 10.87 -8.37 22.47
C GLN A 292 11.13 -9.88 22.69
N ARG A 293 11.87 -10.54 21.79
CA ARG A 293 12.27 -11.95 21.97
C ARG A 293 13.16 -12.12 23.19
N ASP A 294 14.16 -11.26 23.34
CA ASP A 294 15.09 -11.30 24.47
C ASP A 294 14.32 -11.12 25.79
N TYR A 295 13.44 -10.11 25.86
CA TYR A 295 12.57 -9.86 27.01
C TYR A 295 11.68 -11.06 27.37
N LEU A 296 11.07 -11.72 26.37
CA LEU A 296 10.25 -12.91 26.57
C LEU A 296 11.07 -14.14 27.00
N SER A 297 12.34 -14.23 26.60
CA SER A 297 13.22 -15.34 26.98
C SER A 297 13.70 -15.27 28.43
N GLU A 298 13.93 -14.05 28.94
CA GLU A 298 14.40 -13.81 30.31
C GLU A 298 13.29 -13.94 31.34
N LYS A 299 12.07 -13.49 31.01
CA LYS A 299 10.89 -13.61 31.89
C LYS A 299 10.10 -14.88 31.57
N LYS A 300 10.61 -16.04 32.02
CA LYS A 300 9.88 -17.32 31.98
C LYS A 300 8.45 -17.14 32.54
N LYS A 301 7.45 -17.33 31.67
CA LYS A 301 6.07 -17.76 31.96
C LYS A 301 5.17 -16.98 32.93
N ASP A 302 5.61 -15.88 33.54
CA ASP A 302 4.72 -15.03 34.37
C ASP A 302 4.13 -13.82 33.61
N SER A 303 4.13 -13.86 32.28
CA SER A 303 3.59 -12.78 31.46
C SER A 303 2.10 -12.97 31.17
N GLU A 304 1.28 -12.78 32.18
CA GLU A 304 -0.15 -12.44 32.00
C GLU A 304 -0.32 -11.01 31.41
N THR A 305 0.78 -10.27 31.17
CA THR A 305 0.75 -8.80 31.05
C THR A 305 1.18 -8.22 29.70
N ILE A 306 1.75 -8.98 28.76
CA ILE A 306 2.16 -8.39 27.46
C ILE A 306 1.04 -8.56 26.42
N ASN A 307 0.06 -7.67 26.51
CA ASN A 307 -1.05 -7.60 25.57
C ASN A 307 -0.70 -6.66 24.40
N HIS A 308 0.26 -7.05 23.56
CA HIS A 308 0.54 -6.35 22.30
C HIS A 308 0.68 -7.37 21.16
N PHE A 309 0.30 -6.96 19.94
CA PHE A 309 0.24 -7.87 18.78
C PHE A 309 1.54 -8.62 18.51
N LEU A 310 2.68 -7.93 18.60
CA LEU A 310 3.99 -8.55 18.41
C LEU A 310 4.23 -9.70 19.39
N ALA A 311 3.85 -9.57 20.66
CA ALA A 311 3.99 -10.66 21.62
C ALA A 311 3.15 -11.87 21.22
N HIS A 312 1.90 -11.65 20.77
CA HIS A 312 1.06 -12.73 20.23
C HIS A 312 1.66 -13.39 19.00
N ILE A 313 2.21 -12.62 18.05
CA ILE A 313 2.91 -13.18 16.89
C ILE A 313 4.05 -14.08 17.37
N LEU A 314 4.88 -13.58 18.30
CA LEU A 314 6.04 -14.32 18.80
C LEU A 314 5.64 -15.62 19.51
N PHE A 315 4.60 -15.58 20.35
CA PHE A 315 4.04 -16.77 20.99
C PHE A 315 3.47 -17.77 19.98
N ALA A 316 2.67 -17.31 19.03
CA ALA A 316 2.09 -18.16 17.99
C ALA A 316 3.15 -18.80 17.09
N THR A 317 4.30 -18.14 16.92
CA THR A 317 5.42 -18.68 16.12
C THR A 317 6.33 -19.66 16.87
N GLY A 318 6.25 -19.72 18.21
CA GLY A 318 6.84 -20.73 19.11
C GLY A 318 8.07 -21.53 18.64
N ASP A 319 8.09 -22.83 18.94
CA ASP A 319 9.16 -23.79 18.55
C ASP A 319 9.27 -24.00 17.01
N ASP A 320 8.29 -23.53 16.24
CA ASP A 320 8.34 -23.44 14.77
C ASP A 320 9.17 -22.23 14.27
N SER A 321 9.92 -21.57 15.16
CA SER A 321 10.84 -20.46 14.89
C SER A 321 11.86 -20.71 13.76
N LYS A 322 12.06 -21.96 13.34
CA LYS A 322 12.83 -22.30 12.13
C LYS A 322 12.17 -21.83 10.82
N PHE A 323 10.86 -21.57 10.80
CA PHE A 323 10.10 -21.29 9.58
C PHE A 323 9.57 -19.85 9.45
N THR A 324 9.61 -19.03 10.51
CA THR A 324 9.22 -17.61 10.43
C THR A 324 10.41 -16.69 10.72
N SER A 325 10.96 -16.11 9.66
CA SER A 325 12.08 -15.16 9.76
C SER A 325 11.66 -13.83 10.39
N GLU A 326 12.60 -13.13 11.03
CA GLU A 326 12.38 -11.74 11.49
C GLU A 326 11.90 -10.83 10.35
N ASP A 327 12.31 -11.15 9.12
CA ASP A 327 11.92 -10.45 7.91
C ASP A 327 10.44 -10.57 7.59
N GLU A 328 9.85 -11.75 7.83
CA GLU A 328 8.42 -12.02 7.63
C GLU A 328 7.59 -11.33 8.70
N ILE A 329 7.99 -11.43 9.97
CA ILE A 329 7.34 -10.73 11.08
C ILE A 329 7.37 -9.21 10.84
N ALA A 330 8.54 -8.65 10.47
CA ALA A 330 8.66 -7.23 10.19
C ALA A 330 7.79 -6.78 9.00
N SER A 331 7.65 -7.62 7.97
CA SER A 331 6.77 -7.32 6.82
C SER A 331 5.30 -7.31 7.23
N ILE A 332 4.88 -8.26 8.06
CA ILE A 332 3.50 -8.34 8.57
C ILE A 332 3.19 -7.15 9.47
N LEU A 333 4.07 -6.81 10.40
CA LEU A 333 3.92 -5.62 11.24
C LEU A 333 3.77 -4.36 10.38
N LEU A 334 4.57 -4.20 9.32
CA LEU A 334 4.43 -3.07 8.40
C LEU A 334 3.06 -3.03 7.71
N VAL A 335 2.53 -4.18 7.28
CA VAL A 335 1.18 -4.27 6.71
C VAL A 335 0.12 -3.80 7.71
N PHE A 336 0.22 -4.22 8.97
CA PHE A 336 -0.74 -3.81 10.01
C PHE A 336 -0.62 -2.33 10.38
N LEU A 337 0.59 -1.76 10.44
CA LEU A 337 0.79 -0.33 10.62
C LEU A 337 0.08 0.47 9.53
N VAL A 338 0.25 0.06 8.26
CA VAL A 338 -0.42 0.69 7.12
C VAL A 338 -1.94 0.55 7.22
N ALA A 339 -2.44 -0.66 7.50
CA ALA A 339 -3.87 -0.93 7.52
C ALA A 339 -4.60 -0.19 8.65
N GLY A 340 -4.04 -0.15 9.86
CA GLY A 340 -4.67 0.42 11.04
C GLY A 340 -4.62 1.95 11.12
N HIS A 341 -3.70 2.58 10.38
CA HIS A 341 -3.49 4.02 10.44
C HIS A 341 -4.48 4.84 9.60
N ASP A 342 -4.41 4.71 8.27
CA ASP A 342 -5.10 5.63 7.35
C ASP A 342 -6.61 5.37 7.30
N THR A 343 -7.04 4.11 7.43
CA THR A 343 -8.47 3.73 7.39
C THR A 343 -9.22 4.30 8.60
N THR A 344 -8.68 4.06 9.80
CA THR A 344 -9.26 4.55 11.06
C THR A 344 -9.23 6.07 11.14
N ALA A 345 -8.14 6.72 10.71
CA ALA A 345 -8.06 8.18 10.70
C ALA A 345 -9.09 8.81 9.76
N SER A 346 -9.30 8.21 8.59
CA SER A 346 -10.30 8.65 7.62
C SER A 346 -11.73 8.44 8.14
N LEU A 347 -11.99 7.33 8.85
CA LEU A 347 -13.27 7.07 9.50
C LEU A 347 -13.57 8.10 10.59
N ILE A 348 -12.63 8.34 11.51
CA ILE A 348 -12.77 9.34 12.59
C ILE A 348 -13.06 10.71 11.97
N THR A 349 -12.28 11.11 10.97
CA THR A 349 -12.46 12.40 10.28
C THR A 349 -13.84 12.51 9.65
N SER A 350 -14.27 11.48 8.92
CA SER A 350 -15.57 11.45 8.25
C SER A 350 -16.72 11.48 9.26
N LEU A 351 -16.59 10.77 10.37
CA LEU A 351 -17.57 10.76 11.45
C LEU A 351 -17.72 12.14 12.09
N VAL A 352 -16.60 12.77 12.44
CA VAL A 352 -16.60 14.12 13.03
C VAL A 352 -17.20 15.13 12.05
N TYR A 353 -16.81 15.08 10.78
CA TYR A 353 -17.39 15.91 9.73
C TYR A 353 -18.91 15.73 9.63
N TYR A 354 -19.39 14.48 9.55
CA TYR A 354 -20.80 14.17 9.46
C TYR A 354 -21.60 14.65 10.68
N LEU A 355 -21.07 14.47 11.89
CA LEU A 355 -21.71 14.94 13.12
C LEU A 355 -21.73 16.47 13.23
N ALA A 356 -20.69 17.15 12.75
CA ALA A 356 -20.65 18.61 12.68
C ALA A 356 -21.71 19.16 11.72
N ASP A 357 -21.89 18.52 10.56
CA ASP A 357 -22.90 18.87 9.55
C ASP A 357 -24.33 18.48 9.95
N ASN A 358 -24.49 17.60 10.96
CA ASN A 358 -25.80 17.09 11.41
C ASN A 358 -26.03 17.30 12.93
N PRO A 359 -26.32 18.54 13.39
CA PRO A 359 -26.42 18.87 14.81
C PRO A 359 -27.45 18.05 15.60
N GLN A 360 -28.57 17.66 14.98
CA GLN A 360 -29.59 16.82 15.63
C GLN A 360 -29.06 15.41 15.95
N LYS A 361 -28.32 14.81 15.02
CA LYS A 361 -27.69 13.49 15.22
C LYS A 361 -26.61 13.56 16.30
N ARG A 362 -25.84 14.66 16.33
CA ARG A 362 -24.86 14.94 17.39
C ARG A 362 -25.53 15.01 18.78
N ARG A 363 -26.60 15.79 18.94
CA ARG A 363 -27.34 15.87 20.22
C ARG A 363 -27.87 14.51 20.67
N ARG A 364 -28.48 13.74 19.77
CA ARG A 364 -28.95 12.39 20.07
C ARG A 364 -27.82 11.47 20.56
N SER A 365 -26.64 11.54 19.92
CA SER A 365 -25.49 10.73 20.33
C SER A 365 -24.93 11.11 21.71
N GLN A 366 -25.05 12.39 22.11
CA GLN A 366 -24.65 12.85 23.44
C GLN A 366 -25.62 12.34 24.51
N ASN A 367 -26.93 12.39 24.24
CA ASN A 367 -27.95 11.91 25.17
C ASN A 367 -27.89 10.39 25.45
N LEU A 368 -27.44 9.61 24.46
CA LEU A 368 -27.20 8.16 24.60
C LEU A 368 -26.00 7.82 25.51
N LYS A 369 -25.10 8.78 25.74
CA LYS A 369 -23.94 8.60 26.64
C LYS A 369 -24.20 9.13 28.04
N ASP A 370 -25.35 9.74 28.29
CA ASP A 370 -25.71 10.22 29.62
C ASP A 370 -26.01 9.00 30.51
N PRO A 371 -25.25 8.77 31.60
CA PRO A 371 -25.46 7.63 32.49
C PRO A 371 -26.84 7.63 33.17
N LYS A 372 -27.63 8.70 33.02
CA LYS A 372 -29.04 8.75 33.46
C LYS A 372 -30.02 8.07 32.50
N ASN A 373 -29.59 7.76 31.27
CA ASN A 373 -30.42 7.15 30.21
C ASN A 373 -29.99 5.71 29.85
N CYS A 374 -28.96 5.17 30.52
CA CYS A 374 -28.56 3.76 30.49
C CYS A 374 -28.92 3.13 31.84
#